data_AF-B4YYC4-F1
#
_entry.id   AF-B4YYC4-F1
#
_cell.length_a   1.000
_cell.length_b   1.000
_cell.length_c   1.000
_cell.angle_alpha   90.00
_cell.angle_beta   90.00
_cell.angle_gamma   90.00
#
_symmetry.space_group_name_H-M   'P 1'
#
loop_
_entity.id
_entity.type
_entity.pdbx_description
1 polymer ?
#
loop_
_entity_poly.entity_id
_entity_poly.type
_entity_poly.pdbx_seq_one_letter_code
_entity_poly.pdbx_strand_id
1 'polypeptide(L)'
;GNVEEVVETGEAKPARKPRIKLGDVMGILNQRAIEVSEKVRPVPEIRTGDIVEIKLEVPENRRRLSIYKGIVMSRQNAGIHTTIRIRRIIAGIGVEIVFPIYSPNIKEIKVVSHRKVRRARLYYLRDKLPRLSTFK
;
A
#
# COMPACT_ATOMS: atom_id res chain seq x y z
N GLY A 1 70.60 0.64 -6.69
CA GLY A 1 69.49 1.59 -6.57
C GLY A 1 68.37 1.09 -7.45
N ASN A 2 67.21 0.81 -6.86
CA ASN A 2 65.99 0.54 -7.60
C ASN A 2 64.88 1.30 -6.87
N VAL A 3 64.28 2.27 -7.55
CA VAL A 3 63.17 3.06 -7.04
C VAL A 3 61.94 2.49 -7.72
N GLU A 4 61.11 1.74 -6.99
CA GLU A 4 59.79 1.37 -7.47
C GLU A 4 58.86 2.57 -7.32
N GLU A 5 58.43 3.13 -8.45
CA GLU A 5 57.37 4.13 -8.54
C GLU A 5 56.05 3.51 -8.07
N VAL A 6 55.59 3.96 -6.91
CA VAL A 6 54.22 3.71 -6.46
C VAL A 6 53.31 4.66 -7.25
N VAL A 7 52.65 4.12 -8.27
CA VAL A 7 51.61 4.85 -9.01
C VAL A 7 50.37 4.93 -8.11
N GLU A 8 50.19 6.06 -7.42
CA GLU A 8 48.95 6.34 -6.71
C GLU A 8 47.81 6.52 -7.72
N THR A 9 46.96 5.49 -7.88
CA THR A 9 45.67 5.64 -8.53
C THR A 9 44.77 6.51 -7.67
N GLY A 10 44.75 7.81 -7.97
CA GLY A 10 43.85 8.77 -7.35
C GLY A 10 42.40 8.37 -7.52
N GLU A 11 41.76 7.92 -6.44
CA GLU A 11 40.32 7.66 -6.41
C GLU A 11 39.57 8.95 -6.75
N ALA A 12 38.78 8.92 -7.83
CA ALA A 12 37.99 10.06 -8.26
C ALA A 12 37.00 10.46 -7.16
N LYS A 13 37.08 11.74 -6.70
CA LYS A 13 36.13 12.31 -5.74
C LYS A 13 34.69 12.05 -6.21
N PRO A 14 33.81 11.53 -5.34
CA PRO A 14 32.45 11.19 -5.75
C PRO A 14 31.71 12.44 -6.24
N ALA A 15 30.96 12.30 -7.33
CA ALA A 15 30.15 13.37 -7.89
C ALA A 15 29.26 13.99 -6.80
N ARG A 16 29.29 15.33 -6.65
CA ARG A 16 28.44 16.04 -5.68
C ARG A 16 26.98 15.69 -5.95
N LYS A 17 26.30 15.15 -4.94
CA LYS A 17 24.85 14.89 -5.03
C LYS A 17 24.14 16.19 -5.44
N PRO A 18 23.28 16.17 -6.47
CA PRO A 18 22.56 17.35 -6.89
C PRO A 18 21.78 17.93 -5.71
N ARG A 19 21.78 19.28 -5.58
CA ARG A 19 21.04 19.95 -4.51
C ARG A 19 19.55 19.65 -4.70
N ILE A 20 18.90 19.15 -3.64
CA ILE A 20 17.46 18.87 -3.64
C ILE A 20 16.71 20.21 -3.79
N LYS A 21 15.85 20.34 -4.79
CA LYS A 21 14.98 21.51 -4.92
C LYS A 21 13.77 21.35 -4.00
N LEU A 22 13.21 22.46 -3.54
CA LEU A 22 12.03 22.45 -2.66
C LEU A 22 10.85 21.67 -3.27
N GLY A 23 10.64 21.76 -4.58
CA GLY A 23 9.60 21.01 -5.29
C GLY A 23 9.78 19.47 -5.22
N ASP A 24 11.02 19.00 -5.10
CA ASP A 24 11.34 17.57 -5.04
C ASP A 24 11.16 17.01 -3.62
N VAL A 25 11.21 17.88 -2.59
CA VAL A 25 11.20 17.48 -1.17
C VAL A 25 9.96 16.65 -0.84
N MET A 26 8.77 17.05 -1.31
CA MET A 26 7.53 16.32 -1.04
C MET A 26 7.56 14.90 -1.63
N GLY A 27 8.06 14.75 -2.85
CA GLY A 27 8.21 13.45 -3.49
C GLY A 27 9.19 12.56 -2.75
N ILE A 28 10.35 13.12 -2.37
CA ILE A 28 11.40 12.41 -1.62
C ILE A 28 10.88 11.95 -0.26
N LEU A 29 10.15 12.81 0.47
CA LEU A 29 9.60 12.46 1.79
C LEU A 29 8.56 11.33 1.66
N ASN A 30 7.66 11.40 0.68
CA ASN A 30 6.69 10.33 0.44
C ASN A 30 7.36 9.01 0.08
N GLN A 31 8.34 9.04 -0.83
CA GLN A 31 9.03 7.85 -1.28
C GLN A 31 9.79 7.18 -0.13
N ARG A 32 10.53 7.95 0.68
CA ARG A 32 11.21 7.44 1.87
C ARG A 32 10.24 6.82 2.87
N ALA A 33 9.10 7.48 3.12
CA ALA A 33 8.10 6.95 4.04
C ALA A 33 7.50 5.62 3.55
N ILE A 34 7.23 5.50 2.25
CA ILE A 34 6.75 4.26 1.64
C ILE A 34 7.80 3.16 1.76
N GLU A 35 9.06 3.45 1.41
CA GLU A 35 10.16 2.48 1.50
C GLU A 35 10.35 1.95 2.94
N VAL A 36 10.25 2.83 3.94
CA VAL A 36 10.31 2.41 5.35
C VAL A 36 9.12 1.51 5.70
N SER A 37 7.91 1.86 5.26
CA SER A 37 6.72 1.04 5.49
C SER A 37 6.81 -0.33 4.81
N GLU A 38 7.25 -0.38 3.55
CA GLU A 38 7.37 -1.63 2.79
C GLU A 38 8.47 -2.56 3.33
N LYS A 39 9.54 -2.01 3.90
CA LYS A 39 10.56 -2.81 4.63
C LYS A 39 9.98 -3.50 5.86
N VAL A 40 9.03 -2.87 6.55
CA VAL A 40 8.35 -3.46 7.71
C VAL A 40 7.32 -4.49 7.27
N ARG A 41 6.52 -4.14 6.25
CA ARG A 41 5.50 -5.03 5.69
C ARG A 41 5.34 -4.78 4.19
N PRO A 42 5.74 -5.75 3.34
CA PRO A 42 5.48 -5.68 1.92
C PRO A 42 3.97 -5.54 1.63
N VAL A 43 3.63 -4.64 0.70
CA VAL A 43 2.25 -4.42 0.27
C VAL A 43 2.07 -5.09 -1.09
N PRO A 44 1.09 -6.00 -1.27
CA PRO A 44 0.83 -6.61 -2.57
C PRO A 44 0.31 -5.56 -3.56
N GLU A 45 0.40 -5.87 -4.85
CA GLU A 45 -0.31 -5.09 -5.87
C GLU A 45 -1.83 -5.27 -5.66
N ILE A 46 -2.51 -4.18 -5.32
CA ILE A 46 -3.96 -4.16 -5.10
C ILE A 46 -4.60 -3.22 -6.12
N ARG A 47 -5.59 -3.75 -6.85
CA ARG A 47 -6.33 -3.05 -7.89
C ARG A 47 -7.82 -3.02 -7.57
N THR A 48 -8.53 -2.10 -8.21
CA THR A 48 -9.99 -2.08 -8.16
C THR A 48 -10.54 -3.39 -8.73
N GLY A 49 -11.50 -4.00 -8.03
CA GLY A 49 -12.08 -5.30 -8.39
C GLY A 49 -11.43 -6.49 -7.67
N ASP A 50 -10.31 -6.30 -6.98
CA ASP A 50 -9.72 -7.34 -6.14
C ASP A 50 -10.60 -7.63 -4.93
N ILE A 51 -10.74 -8.91 -4.57
CA ILE A 51 -11.26 -9.34 -3.29
C ILE A 51 -10.05 -9.52 -2.37
N VAL A 52 -10.02 -8.74 -1.29
CA VAL A 52 -8.91 -8.73 -0.34
C VAL A 52 -9.35 -9.19 1.04
N GLU A 53 -8.42 -9.76 1.79
CA GLU A 53 -8.52 -10.02 3.21
C GLU A 53 -7.43 -9.23 3.95
N ILE A 54 -7.83 -8.48 4.98
CA ILE A 54 -6.97 -7.61 5.78
C ILE A 54 -7.04 -8.07 7.22
N LYS A 55 -5.87 -8.29 7.83
CA LYS A 55 -5.75 -8.50 9.27
C LYS A 55 -5.30 -7.20 9.92
N LEU A 56 -6.14 -6.68 10.81
CA LEU A 56 -5.92 -5.42 11.51
C LEU A 56 -5.69 -5.69 13.00
N GLU A 57 -4.62 -5.13 13.55
CA GLU A 57 -4.44 -4.99 14.99
C GLU A 57 -5.29 -3.81 15.47
N VAL A 58 -6.22 -4.09 16.38
CA VAL A 58 -7.13 -3.11 16.96
C VAL A 58 -6.69 -2.88 18.41
N PRO A 59 -6.33 -1.64 18.81
CA PRO A 59 -5.76 -1.37 20.14
C PRO A 59 -6.60 -1.90 21.31
N GLU A 60 -7.92 -1.85 21.19
CA GLU A 60 -8.88 -2.29 22.20
C GLU A 60 -8.99 -3.83 22.26
N ASN A 61 -8.66 -4.52 21.18
CA ASN A 61 -8.76 -5.98 21.08
C ASN A 61 -7.37 -6.64 20.95
N ARG A 62 -6.64 -6.69 22.06
CA ARG A 62 -5.26 -7.22 22.11
C ARG A 62 -5.14 -8.74 21.94
N ARG A 63 -6.26 -9.48 21.99
CA ARG A 63 -6.23 -10.97 21.96
C ARG A 63 -6.18 -11.54 20.55
N ARG A 64 -6.66 -10.81 19.54
CA ARG A 64 -6.74 -11.31 18.16
C ARG A 64 -6.68 -10.17 17.14
N LEU A 65 -6.16 -10.49 15.96
CA LEU A 65 -6.30 -9.62 14.80
C LEU A 65 -7.73 -9.67 14.27
N SER A 66 -8.28 -8.51 13.97
CA SER A 66 -9.59 -8.39 13.32
C SER A 66 -9.44 -8.66 11.82
N ILE A 67 -10.28 -9.53 11.28
CA ILE A 67 -10.23 -9.91 9.87
C ILE A 67 -11.33 -9.18 9.10
N TYR A 68 -10.93 -8.42 8.10
CA TYR A 68 -11.83 -7.73 7.18
C TYR A 68 -11.65 -8.29 5.79
N LYS A 69 -12.75 -8.71 5.16
CA LYS A 69 -12.74 -9.21 3.78
C LYS A 69 -13.69 -8.40 2.95
N GLY A 70 -13.41 -8.22 1.67
CA GLY A 70 -14.34 -7.57 0.76
C GLY A 70 -13.72 -7.19 -0.58
N ILE A 71 -14.53 -6.59 -1.45
CA ILE A 71 -14.07 -6.12 -2.76
C ILE A 71 -13.53 -4.71 -2.67
N VAL A 72 -12.39 -4.47 -3.28
CA VAL A 72 -11.80 -3.14 -3.47
C VAL A 72 -12.63 -2.38 -4.49
N MET A 73 -13.39 -1.41 -4.01
CA MET A 73 -14.21 -0.53 -4.84
C MET A 73 -13.42 0.59 -5.49
N SER A 74 -12.39 1.08 -4.81
CA SER A 74 -11.53 2.14 -5.33
C SER A 74 -10.20 2.16 -4.60
N ARG A 75 -9.14 2.53 -5.31
CA ARG A 75 -7.84 2.89 -4.76
C ARG A 75 -7.57 4.37 -5.00
N GLN A 76 -7.07 5.08 -4.00
CA GLN A 76 -6.67 6.48 -4.09
C GLN A 76 -5.18 6.58 -3.76
N ASN A 77 -4.36 6.88 -4.77
CA ASN A 77 -2.92 6.98 -4.62
C ASN A 77 -2.55 8.39 -4.14
N ALA A 78 -1.93 8.47 -2.96
CA ALA A 78 -1.56 9.73 -2.30
C ALA A 78 -0.32 9.54 -1.44
N GLY A 79 0.77 9.06 -2.06
CA GLY A 79 2.02 8.76 -1.37
C GLY A 79 1.81 7.77 -0.21
N ILE A 80 2.33 8.11 0.96
CA ILE A 80 2.20 7.29 2.18
C ILE A 80 0.73 7.15 2.64
N HIS A 81 -0.15 8.08 2.27
CA HIS A 81 -1.57 8.04 2.58
C HIS A 81 -2.39 7.38 1.44
N THR A 82 -1.77 6.51 0.64
CA THR A 82 -2.52 5.71 -0.32
C THR A 82 -3.57 4.86 0.40
N THR A 83 -4.82 4.92 -0.05
CA THR A 83 -5.94 4.22 0.58
C THR A 83 -6.66 3.28 -0.39
N ILE A 84 -7.30 2.26 0.18
CA ILE A 84 -8.24 1.38 -0.51
C ILE A 84 -9.60 1.45 0.19
N ARG A 85 -10.68 1.50 -0.60
CA ARG A 85 -12.06 1.40 -0.10
C ARG A 85 -12.57 0.00 -0.38
N ILE A 86 -12.95 -0.70 0.67
CA ILE A 86 -13.43 -2.08 0.62
C ILE A 86 -14.94 -2.08 0.92
N ARG A 87 -15.69 -2.91 0.20
CA ARG A 87 -17.11 -3.16 0.46
C ARG A 87 -17.39 -4.62 0.75
N ARG A 88 -18.23 -4.87 1.75
CA ARG A 88 -18.78 -6.18 2.08
C ARG A 88 -20.20 -6.04 2.60
N ILE A 89 -21.06 -7.00 2.27
CA ILE A 89 -22.35 -7.19 2.94
C ILE A 89 -22.12 -7.99 4.22
N ILE A 90 -22.49 -7.42 5.36
CA ILE A 90 -22.41 -8.05 6.68
C ILE A 90 -23.82 -8.07 7.25
N ALA A 91 -24.34 -9.26 7.57
CA ALA A 91 -25.70 -9.42 8.10
C ALA A 91 -26.79 -8.66 7.30
N GLY A 92 -26.69 -8.68 5.96
CA GLY A 92 -27.64 -7.99 5.07
C GLY A 92 -27.37 -6.49 4.86
N ILE A 93 -26.45 -5.88 5.61
CA ILE A 93 -26.12 -4.46 5.54
C ILE A 93 -24.82 -4.25 4.75
N GLY A 94 -24.83 -3.30 3.81
CA GLY A 94 -23.65 -2.91 3.04
C GLY A 94 -22.71 -2.04 3.87
N VAL A 95 -21.54 -2.58 4.21
CA VAL A 95 -20.49 -1.88 4.95
C VAL A 95 -19.37 -1.51 3.99
N GLU A 96 -18.94 -0.25 4.05
CA GLU A 96 -17.77 0.26 3.33
C GLU A 96 -16.72 0.77 4.31
N ILE A 97 -15.48 0.34 4.16
CA ILE A 97 -14.37 0.70 5.05
C ILE A 97 -13.20 1.19 4.21
N VAL A 98 -12.54 2.26 4.66
CA VAL A 98 -11.34 2.80 4.02
C VAL A 98 -10.13 2.42 4.84
N PHE A 99 -9.13 1.84 4.19
CA PHE A 99 -7.87 1.44 4.82
C PHE A 99 -6.69 2.20 4.21
N PRO A 100 -5.84 2.86 5.01
CA PRO A 100 -4.53 3.32 4.59
C PRO A 100 -3.57 2.13 4.43
N ILE A 101 -3.10 1.86 3.20
CA ILE A 101 -2.41 0.61 2.87
C ILE A 101 -1.05 0.44 3.56
N TYR A 102 -0.43 1.56 3.96
CA TYR A 102 0.87 1.62 4.62
C TYR A 102 0.76 1.74 6.15
N SER A 103 -0.45 1.59 6.71
CA SER A 103 -0.66 1.67 8.16
C SER A 103 0.08 0.54 8.91
N PRO A 104 0.72 0.86 10.06
CA PRO A 104 1.36 -0.14 10.91
C PRO A 104 0.37 -1.04 11.65
N ASN A 105 -0.89 -0.60 11.77
CA ASN A 105 -1.95 -1.40 12.40
C ASN A 105 -2.42 -2.54 11.48
N ILE A 106 -2.17 -2.44 10.17
CA ILE A 106 -2.41 -3.54 9.25
C ILE A 106 -1.23 -4.51 9.33
N LYS A 107 -1.51 -5.74 9.76
CA LYS A 107 -0.48 -6.79 9.89
C LYS A 107 -0.35 -7.64 8.63
N GLU A 108 -1.44 -7.79 7.88
CA GLU A 108 -1.43 -8.59 6.67
C GLU A 108 -2.50 -8.08 5.69
N ILE A 109 -2.17 -8.04 4.40
CA ILE A 109 -3.12 -7.84 3.30
C ILE A 109 -2.89 -8.96 2.30
N LYS A 110 -3.96 -9.70 1.97
CA LYS A 110 -3.94 -10.78 0.99
C LYS A 110 -4.97 -10.50 -0.11
N VAL A 111 -4.55 -10.66 -1.37
CA VAL A 111 -5.49 -10.72 -2.49
C VAL A 111 -5.99 -12.15 -2.59
N VAL A 112 -7.28 -12.35 -2.31
CA VAL A 112 -7.93 -13.67 -2.30
C VAL A 112 -8.35 -14.07 -3.71
N SER A 113 -8.89 -13.13 -4.48
CA SER A 113 -9.27 -13.35 -5.87
C SER A 113 -9.42 -12.02 -6.60
N HIS A 114 -9.45 -12.06 -7.94
CA HIS A 114 -9.67 -10.89 -8.77
C HIS A 114 -11.00 -10.99 -9.51
N ARG A 115 -11.79 -9.91 -9.50
CA ARG A 115 -12.99 -9.78 -10.34
C ARG A 115 -12.70 -8.81 -11.47
N LYS A 116 -12.88 -9.27 -12.72
CA LYS A 116 -12.81 -8.42 -13.90
C LYS A 116 -13.85 -7.31 -13.83
N VAL A 117 -13.37 -6.06 -13.84
CA VAL A 117 -14.21 -4.86 -13.80
C VAL A 117 -13.77 -3.88 -14.89
N ARG A 118 -14.71 -3.05 -15.35
CA ARG A 118 -14.46 -2.07 -16.42
C ARG A 118 -14.27 -0.63 -15.90
N ARG A 119 -14.59 -0.37 -14.64
CA ARG A 119 -14.52 0.97 -14.03
C ARG A 119 -13.40 1.02 -13.00
N ALA A 120 -12.67 2.13 -12.96
CA ALA A 120 -11.65 2.39 -11.94
C ALA A 120 -12.23 2.57 -10.52
N ARG A 121 -13.52 2.94 -10.42
CA ARG A 121 -14.29 3.06 -9.17
C ARG A 121 -15.64 2.36 -9.28
N LEU A 122 -15.92 1.45 -8.37
CA LEU A 122 -17.10 0.57 -8.41
C LEU A 122 -18.27 1.09 -7.55
N TYR A 123 -18.48 2.41 -7.50
CA TYR A 123 -19.56 3.00 -6.67
C TYR A 123 -20.96 2.50 -7.03
N TYR A 124 -21.14 2.03 -8.26
CA TYR A 124 -22.38 1.38 -8.70
C TYR A 124 -22.74 0.13 -7.88
N LEU A 125 -21.79 -0.51 -7.17
CA LEU A 125 -22.08 -1.69 -6.32
C LEU A 125 -22.97 -1.37 -5.11
N ARG A 126 -23.18 -0.09 -4.80
CA ARG A 126 -24.14 0.35 -3.77
C ARG A 126 -25.58 0.05 -4.18
N ASP A 127 -25.89 0.22 -5.46
CA ASP A 127 -27.24 0.10 -6.02
C ASP A 127 -27.48 -1.26 -6.69
N LYS A 128 -26.51 -2.18 -6.61
CA LYS A 128 -26.62 -3.52 -7.19
C LYS A 128 -26.99 -4.57 -6.15
N LEU A 129 -27.41 -5.72 -6.66
CA LEU A 129 -27.80 -6.88 -5.86
C LEU A 129 -26.70 -7.25 -4.84
N PRO A 130 -27.07 -7.54 -3.57
CA PRO A 130 -26.13 -7.87 -2.50
C PRO A 130 -25.14 -8.97 -2.85
N ARG A 131 -25.54 -9.96 -3.67
CA ARG A 131 -24.68 -11.04 -4.16
C ARG A 131 -23.36 -10.58 -4.80
N LEU A 132 -23.30 -9.36 -5.33
CA LEU A 132 -22.06 -8.81 -5.91
C LEU A 132 -21.08 -8.31 -4.85
N SER A 133 -21.51 -8.14 -3.60
CA SER A 133 -20.73 -7.64 -2.47
C SER A 133 -20.75 -8.60 -1.26
N THR A 134 -21.29 -9.80 -1.40
CA THR A 134 -21.23 -10.86 -0.38
C THR A 134 -19.98 -11.70 -0.58
N PHE A 135 -19.14 -11.77 0.45
CA PHE A 135 -17.92 -12.58 0.48
C PHE A 135 -17.93 -13.41 1.75
N LYS A 136 -17.56 -14.69 1.66
CA LYS A 136 -17.34 -15.57 2.81
C LYS A 136 -16.03 -15.19 3.48
#